data_AF-A0A075UW95-F1
#
_entry.id   AF-A0A075UW95-F1
#
_cell.length_a   1.000
_cell.length_b   1.000
_cell.length_c   1.000
_cell.angle_alpha   90.00
_cell.angle_beta   90.00
_cell.angle_gamma   90.00
#
_symmetry.space_group_name_H-M   'P 1'
#
loop_
_entity.id
_entity.type
_entity.pdbx_description
1 polymer ?
#
loop_
_entity_poly.entity_id
_entity_poly.type
_entity_poly.pdbx_seq_one_letter_code
_entity_poly.pdbx_strand_id
1 'polypeptide(L)' 'MENVNVWADAFGVWHASVPLSGSRHRDAMRARKLIVDAIAERSGPSFDPSRVRVTRESITGHGTVKYREV' A
#
# COMPACT_ATOMS: atom_id res chain seq x y z
N MET A 1 0.34 18.37 4.97
CA MET A 1 0.22 16.98 5.45
C MET A 1 0.10 16.10 4.24
N GLU A 2 1.11 15.28 3.95
CA GLU A 2 1.03 14.27 2.89
C GLU A 2 0.09 13.16 3.36
N ASN A 3 -1.06 12.99 2.69
CA ASN A 3 -2.08 11.99 3.05
C ASN A 3 -1.59 10.58 2.70
N VAL A 4 -0.86 9.97 3.64
CA VAL A 4 -0.55 8.54 3.64
C VAL A 4 -1.72 7.80 4.28
N ASN A 5 -2.40 6.95 3.50
CA ASN A 5 -3.55 6.17 3.99
C ASN A 5 -3.40 4.71 3.56
N VAL A 6 -3.74 3.78 4.44
CA VAL A 6 -3.86 2.34 4.18
C VAL A 6 -5.25 1.89 4.58
N TRP A 7 -5.93 1.10 3.74
CA TRP A 7 -7.28 0.60 4.00
C TRP A 7 -7.53 -0.71 3.27
N ALA A 8 -8.53 -1.48 3.71
CA ALA A 8 -9.05 -2.63 2.97
C ALA A 8 -10.40 -2.26 2.35
N ASP A 9 -10.69 -2.76 1.15
CA ASP A 9 -12.02 -2.63 0.55
C ASP A 9 -13.01 -3.71 1.06
N ALA A 10 -14.24 -3.68 0.56
CA ALA A 10 -15.30 -4.61 0.96
C ALA A 10 -15.01 -6.08 0.58
N PHE A 11 -14.03 -6.34 -0.29
CA PHE A 11 -13.61 -7.67 -0.71
C PHE A 11 -12.36 -8.15 0.04
N GLY A 12 -11.83 -7.33 0.96
CA GLY A 12 -10.64 -7.64 1.73
C GLY A 12 -9.33 -7.38 0.99
N VAL A 13 -9.35 -6.70 -0.16
CA VAL A 13 -8.13 -6.28 -0.86
C VAL A 13 -7.57 -5.05 -0.19
N TRP A 14 -6.26 -5.05 0.09
CA TRP A 14 -5.59 -3.93 0.74
C TRP A 14 -5.09 -2.89 -0.26
N HIS A 15 -5.19 -1.63 0.14
CA HIS A 15 -4.86 -0.46 -0.64
C HIS A 15 -3.96 0.48 0.17
N ALA A 16 -3.05 1.17 -0.52
CA ALA A 16 -2.24 2.22 0.06
C ALA A 16 -2.13 3.42 -0.88
N SER A 17 -2.26 4.62 -0.33
CA SER A 17 -1.97 5.89 -0.99
C SER A 17 -0.66 6.44 -0.43
N VAL A 18 0.34 6.66 -1.29
CA VAL A 18 1.65 7.20 -0.91
C VAL A 18 2.03 8.42 -1.75
N PRO A 19 2.82 9.37 -1.24
CA PRO A 19 3.32 10.49 -2.03
C PRO A 19 4.21 10.03 -3.17
N LEU A 20 4.10 10.71 -4.32
CA LEU A 20 4.96 10.48 -5.48
C LEU A 20 6.38 10.96 -5.18
N SER A 21 7.36 10.05 -5.23
CA SER A 21 8.78 10.37 -5.00
C SER A 21 9.64 10.46 -6.26
N GLY A 22 9.00 10.52 -7.44
CA GLY A 22 9.66 10.47 -8.75
C GLY A 22 10.24 9.10 -9.12
N SER A 23 10.22 8.12 -8.21
CA SER A 23 10.67 6.75 -8.44
C SER A 23 9.53 5.78 -8.16
N ARG A 24 8.99 5.18 -9.22
CA ARG A 24 7.91 4.19 -9.14
C ARG A 24 8.24 3.01 -8.22
N HIS A 25 9.52 2.62 -8.18
CA HIS A 25 9.98 1.54 -7.30
C HIS A 25 9.93 1.94 -5.82
N ARG A 26 10.39 3.14 -5.47
CA ARG A 26 10.30 3.65 -4.09
C ARG A 26 8.86 3.81 -3.63
N ASP A 27 7.99 4.31 -4.50
CA ASP A 27 6.56 4.48 -4.22
C ASP A 27 5.90 3.11 -3.97
N ALA A 28 6.17 2.12 -4.82
CA ALA A 28 5.66 0.76 -4.64
C ALA A 28 6.17 0.11 -3.35
N MET A 29 7.46 0.24 -3.03
CA MET A 29 8.05 -0.30 -1.80
C MET A 29 7.42 0.32 -0.54
N ARG A 30 7.18 1.65 -0.56
CA ARG A 30 6.47 2.34 0.53
C ARG A 30 5.04 1.83 0.69
N ALA A 31 4.30 1.72 -0.41
CA ALA A 31 2.92 1.23 -0.40
C ALA A 31 2.84 -0.22 0.11
N ARG A 32 3.73 -1.08 -0.37
CA ARG A 32 3.84 -2.48 0.09
C ARG A 32 4.13 -2.56 1.58
N LYS A 33 5.06 -1.75 2.09
CA LYS A 33 5.37 -1.71 3.52
C LYS A 33 4.13 -1.34 4.35
N LEU A 34 3.39 -0.30 3.95
CA LEU A 34 2.18 0.11 4.66
C LEU A 34 1.11 -0.98 4.69
N ILE A 35 0.89 -1.66 3.55
CA ILE A 35 -0.06 -2.78 3.48
C ILE A 35 0.41 -3.94 4.36
N VAL A 36 1.68 -4.31 4.29
CA VAL A 36 2.27 -5.36 5.13
C VAL A 36 2.10 -5.05 6.62
N ASP A 37 2.42 -3.83 7.05
CA ASP A 37 2.31 -3.43 8.45
C ASP A 37 0.85 -3.52 8.93
N ALA A 38 -0.11 -3.06 8.11
CA ALA A 38 -1.53 -3.11 8.43
C ALA A 38 -2.10 -4.54 8.48
N ILE A 39 -1.66 -5.42 7.56
CA ILE A 39 -2.04 -6.83 7.61
C ILE A 39 -1.40 -7.52 8.81
N ALA A 40 -0.11 -7.27 9.08
CA ALA A 40 0.60 -7.86 10.21
C ALA A 40 -0.04 -7.48 11.55
N GLU A 41 -0.46 -6.23 11.72
CA GLU A 41 -1.19 -5.77 12.91
C GLU A 41 -2.50 -6.54 13.11
N ARG A 42 -3.20 -6.88 12.03
CA ARG A 42 -4.48 -7.60 12.07
C ARG A 42 -4.35 -9.11 12.21
N SER A 43 -3.39 -9.72 11.51
CA SER A 43 -3.22 -11.17 11.40
C SER A 43 -2.25 -11.75 12.43
N GLY A 44 -1.42 -10.91 13.05
CA GLY A 44 -0.45 -11.34 14.06
C GLY A 44 0.79 -12.03 13.48
N PRO A 45 1.60 -12.70 14.33
CA PRO A 45 2.96 -13.14 14.01
C PRO A 45 3.07 -14.26 12.96
N SER A 46 1.96 -14.90 12.59
CA SER A 46 1.94 -15.95 11.56
C SER A 46 1.81 -15.41 10.13
N PHE A 47 1.65 -14.09 9.98
CA PHE A 47 1.57 -13.45 8.67
C PHE A 47 2.93 -13.46 7.96
N ASP A 48 2.96 -13.99 6.74
CA ASP A 48 4.14 -13.94 5.88
C ASP A 48 4.10 -12.70 4.97
N PRO A 49 4.90 -11.66 5.25
CA PRO A 49 4.89 -10.44 4.48
C PRO A 49 5.44 -10.64 3.05
N SER A 50 6.17 -11.72 2.77
CA SER A 50 6.72 -11.99 1.43
C SER A 50 5.64 -12.22 0.38
N ARG A 51 4.45 -12.66 0.83
CA ARG A 51 3.30 -12.95 -0.03
C ARG A 51 2.61 -11.69 -0.56
N VAL A 52 2.79 -10.55 0.10
CA VAL A 52 2.20 -9.29 -0.35
C VAL A 52 2.94 -8.77 -1.57
N ARG A 53 2.23 -8.66 -2.68
CA ARG A 53 2.64 -7.92 -3.87
C ARG A 53 1.73 -6.73 -4.05
N VAL A 54 2.24 -5.68 -4.68
CA VAL A 54 1.45 -4.49 -4.97
C VAL A 54 1.51 -4.15 -6.44
N THR A 55 0.38 -3.71 -6.99
CA THR A 55 0.30 -3.10 -8.31
C THR A 55 -0.18 -1.66 -8.19
N ARG A 56 0.27 -0.82 -9.11
CA ARG A 56 -0.17 0.58 -9.16
C ARG A 56 -1.55 0.65 -9.79
N GLU A 57 -2.49 1.31 -9.13
CA GLU A 57 -3.82 1.58 -9.70
C GLU A 57 -3.87 2.94 -10.40
N SER A 58 -3.54 4.02 -9.70
CA SER A 58 -3.74 5.38 -10.23
C SER A 58 -2.83 6.41 -9.56
N ILE A 59 -2.56 7.53 -10.25
CA ILE A 59 -2.03 8.75 -9.63
C ILE A 59 -3.21 9.65 -9.29
N THR A 60 -3.22 10.17 -8.08
CA THR A 60 -4.20 11.18 -7.66
C THR A 60 -3.74 12.57 -8.09
N GLY A 61 -4.69 13.47 -8.35
CA GLY A 61 -4.38 14.89 -8.67
C GLY A 61 -3.72 15.68 -7.53
N HIS A 62 -3.46 15.05 -6.38
CA HIS A 62 -2.87 15.67 -5.19
C HIS A 62 -1.42 15.21 -4.92
N GLY A 63 -0.74 14.68 -5.93
CA GLY A 63 0.67 14.26 -5.79
C GLY A 63 0.86 12.95 -5.04
N THR A 64 -0.19 12.13 -4.92
CA THR A 64 -0.10 10.77 -4.38
C THR A 64 -0.37 9.73 -5.46
N VAL A 65 0.01 8.49 -5.19
CA VAL A 65 -0.22 7.33 -6.04
C VAL A 65 -0.85 6.23 -5.20
N LYS A 66 -1.90 5.63 -5.74
CA LYS A 66 -2.61 4.49 -5.14
C LYS A 66 -2.05 3.19 -5.67
N TYR A 67 -1.79 2.28 -4.74
CA TYR A 67 -1.40 0.91 -4.99
C TYR A 67 -2.38 -0.02 -4.29
N ARG A 68 -2.60 -1.20 -4.88
CA ARG A 68 -3.39 -2.27 -4.28
C ARG A 68 -2.59 -3.55 -4.19
N GLU A 69 -2.96 -4.40 -3.26
CA GLU A 69 -2.49 -5.79 -3.15
C GLU A 69 -2.96 -6.62 -4.36
N VAL A 70 -2.11 -7.57 -4.80
CA VAL A 70 -2.40 -8.55 -5.88
C VAL A 70 -1.86 -9.93 -5.59
#